data_AF-A0A0W7TKI2-F1
#
_entry.id   AF-A0A0W7TKI2-F1
#
_cell.length_a   1.000
_cell.length_b   1.000
_cell.length_c   1.000
_cell.angle_alpha   90.00
_cell.angle_beta   90.00
_cell.angle_gamma   90.00
#
_symmetry.space_group_name_H-M   'P 1'
#
loop_
_entity.id
_entity.type
_entity.pdbx_description
1 polymer ?
#
loop_
_entity_poly.entity_id
_entity_poly.type
_entity_poly.pdbx_seq_one_letter_code
_entity_poly.pdbx_strand_id
1 'polypeptide(L)'
;MAEDAFAEALENRDGLLWVKRGLTDDSYKKYVNRNVPGHSDDNFNLATFGDSLLKFALTSLLLDRREQLSKARQEYESDMVLVTVIGKHYRIADYMLYDRNDRNIATDYVWSPKEPSKGKSKKSRNDDNSHKHIATAVEGVLGGIYKEHGDLGEILEIVRRWIDMIDSERSISKAVRHPDLLRNAV
;
A
#
# COMPACT_ATOMS: atom_id res chain seq x y z
N MET A 1 10.95 -10.55 15.91
CA MET A 1 11.19 -9.13 16.21
C MET A 1 10.81 -8.39 14.95
N ALA A 2 9.92 -7.41 15.05
CA ALA A 2 9.48 -6.62 13.90
C ALA A 2 10.66 -5.93 13.22
N GLU A 3 10.63 -5.87 11.89
CA GLU A 3 11.73 -5.32 11.07
C GLU A 3 11.73 -3.77 11.06
N ASP A 4 10.54 -3.18 11.22
CA ASP A 4 10.31 -1.74 11.34
C ASP A 4 8.99 -1.43 12.06
N ALA A 5 8.72 -0.13 12.28
CA ALA A 5 7.51 0.36 12.95
C ALA A 5 6.21 -0.04 12.23
N PHE A 6 6.23 -0.20 10.90
CA PHE A 6 5.06 -0.63 10.15
C PHE A 6 4.78 -2.12 10.38
N ALA A 7 5.81 -2.97 10.33
CA ALA A 7 5.71 -4.38 10.69
C ALA A 7 5.28 -4.57 12.16
N GLU A 8 5.83 -3.77 13.08
CA GLU A 8 5.48 -3.79 14.50
C GLU A 8 4.00 -3.46 14.72
N ALA A 9 3.50 -2.45 14.02
CA ALA A 9 2.08 -2.09 14.06
C ALA A 9 1.17 -3.22 13.57
N LEU A 10 1.58 -3.97 12.54
CA LEU A 10 0.81 -5.13 12.03
C LEU A 10 0.80 -6.29 13.04
N GLU A 11 1.95 -6.59 13.64
CA GLU A 11 2.08 -7.63 14.67
C GLU A 11 1.21 -7.29 15.90
N ASN A 12 1.18 -6.01 16.29
CA ASN A 12 0.43 -5.51 17.45
C ASN A 12 -0.97 -4.99 17.13
N ARG A 13 -1.48 -5.18 15.90
CA ARG A 13 -2.72 -4.57 15.39
C ARG A 13 -3.95 -4.74 16.29
N ASP A 14 -4.06 -5.83 17.04
CA ASP A 14 -5.22 -6.07 17.91
C ASP A 14 -5.24 -5.15 19.14
N GLY A 15 -4.09 -4.60 19.53
CA GLY A 15 -3.98 -3.56 20.55
C GLY A 15 -4.03 -2.13 19.99
N LEU A 16 -4.04 -1.96 18.67
CA LEU A 16 -3.97 -0.67 17.97
C LEU A 16 -5.27 -0.43 17.19
N LEU A 17 -6.20 0.31 17.80
CA LEU A 17 -7.54 0.55 17.28
C LEU A 17 -7.54 1.07 15.83
N TRP A 18 -6.72 2.07 15.54
CA TRP A 18 -6.65 2.72 14.24
C TRP A 18 -5.95 1.85 13.20
N VAL A 19 -4.93 1.08 13.59
CA VAL A 19 -4.28 0.12 12.69
C VAL A 19 -5.25 -1.01 12.32
N LYS A 20 -5.99 -1.54 13.30
CA LYS A 20 -7.06 -2.52 13.06
C LYS A 20 -8.13 -1.97 12.11
N ARG A 21 -8.53 -0.71 12.28
CA ARG A 21 -9.43 -0.03 11.35
C ARG A 21 -8.83 0.08 9.95
N GLY A 22 -7.55 0.40 9.82
CA GLY A 22 -6.82 0.46 8.53
C GLY A 22 -6.85 -0.86 7.75
N LEU A 23 -6.88 -1.98 8.47
CA LEU A 23 -6.97 -3.33 7.92
C LEU A 23 -8.41 -3.81 7.65
N THR A 24 -9.43 -3.01 8.00
CA THR A 24 -10.84 -3.40 7.88
C THR A 24 -11.44 -2.91 6.57
N ASP A 25 -11.63 -3.84 5.63
CA ASP A 25 -12.24 -3.55 4.34
C ASP A 25 -13.76 -3.31 4.43
N ASP A 26 -14.31 -2.53 3.50
CA ASP A 26 -15.75 -2.24 3.40
C ASP A 26 -16.60 -3.52 3.23
N SER A 27 -16.07 -4.56 2.59
CA SER A 27 -16.75 -5.87 2.50
C SER A 27 -16.96 -6.51 3.88
N TYR A 28 -15.99 -6.39 4.79
CA TYR A 28 -16.11 -6.88 6.16
C TYR A 28 -17.19 -6.10 6.91
N LYS A 29 -17.19 -4.78 6.78
CA LYS A 29 -18.23 -3.93 7.38
C LYS A 29 -19.62 -4.31 6.88
N LYS A 30 -19.80 -4.60 5.59
CA LYS A 30 -21.08 -5.09 5.05
C LYS A 30 -21.47 -6.44 5.61
N TYR A 31 -20.51 -7.36 5.72
CA TYR A 31 -20.74 -8.68 6.31
C TYR A 31 -21.15 -8.55 7.79
N VAL A 32 -20.41 -7.78 8.58
CA VAL A 32 -20.69 -7.58 10.02
C VAL A 32 -22.00 -6.84 10.22
N ASN A 33 -22.27 -5.74 9.52
CA ASN A 33 -23.51 -4.97 9.70
C ASN A 33 -24.79 -5.74 9.34
N ARG A 34 -24.70 -6.77 8.47
CA ARG A 34 -25.83 -7.68 8.21
C ARG A 34 -26.19 -8.52 9.44
N ASN A 35 -25.21 -8.80 10.31
CA ASN A 35 -25.36 -9.65 11.49
C ASN A 35 -25.45 -8.84 12.81
N VAL A 36 -24.80 -7.67 12.86
CA VAL A 36 -24.74 -6.75 14.01
C VAL A 36 -24.70 -5.30 13.48
N PRO A 37 -25.87 -4.62 13.35
CA PRO A 37 -25.94 -3.27 12.81
C PRO A 37 -25.16 -2.24 13.65
N GLY A 38 -24.41 -1.36 12.99
CA GLY A 38 -23.68 -0.26 13.64
C GLY A 38 -22.29 -0.64 14.17
N HIS A 39 -21.73 -1.77 13.72
CA HIS A 39 -20.42 -2.24 14.16
C HIS A 39 -19.42 -2.23 13.01
N SER A 40 -18.29 -1.55 13.25
CA SER A 40 -17.11 -1.33 12.38
C SER A 40 -17.18 -0.14 11.41
N ASP A 41 -16.20 0.75 11.60
CA ASP A 41 -15.76 1.69 10.58
C ASP A 41 -14.82 0.96 9.60
N ASP A 42 -14.98 1.24 8.32
CA ASP A 42 -14.08 0.75 7.27
C ASP A 42 -12.81 1.61 7.17
N ASN A 43 -11.86 1.12 6.39
CA ASN A 43 -10.58 1.77 6.15
C ASN A 43 -10.64 2.92 5.14
N PHE A 44 -11.74 3.18 4.44
CA PHE A 44 -11.73 4.05 3.25
C PHE A 44 -11.27 5.49 3.56
N ASN A 45 -11.86 6.12 4.58
CA ASN A 45 -11.47 7.48 4.99
C ASN A 45 -10.08 7.51 5.64
N LEU A 46 -9.71 6.44 6.37
CA LEU A 46 -8.41 6.35 7.01
C LEU A 46 -7.29 6.15 5.98
N ALA A 47 -7.56 5.39 4.92
CA ALA A 47 -6.67 5.23 3.77
C ALA A 47 -6.48 6.54 3.02
N THR A 48 -7.54 7.32 2.81
CA THR A 48 -7.42 8.68 2.21
C THR A 48 -6.51 9.58 3.05
N PHE A 49 -6.60 9.47 4.37
CA PHE A 49 -5.71 10.17 5.29
C PHE A 49 -4.26 9.66 5.20
N GLY A 50 -4.06 8.33 5.16
CA GLY A 50 -2.77 7.70 4.96
C GLY A 50 -2.09 8.02 3.62
N ASP A 51 -2.84 8.05 2.52
CA ASP A 51 -2.39 8.49 1.20
C ASP A 51 -1.88 9.94 1.24
N SER A 52 -2.58 10.82 1.97
CA SER A 52 -2.14 12.20 2.16
C SER A 52 -0.83 12.28 2.95
N LEU A 53 -0.65 11.43 3.97
CA LEU A 53 0.60 11.32 4.73
C LEU A 53 1.74 10.76 3.87
N LEU A 54 1.47 9.72 3.07
CA LEU A 54 2.44 9.14 2.13
C LEU A 54 2.92 10.21 1.14
N LYS A 55 1.99 10.96 0.54
CA LYS A 55 2.29 12.06 -0.39
C LYS A 55 3.14 13.12 0.28
N PHE A 56 2.80 13.54 1.49
CA PHE A 56 3.58 14.51 2.26
C PHE A 56 5.00 13.98 2.54
N ALA A 57 5.13 12.74 2.97
CA ALA A 57 6.42 12.14 3.27
C ALA A 57 7.29 12.00 2.02
N LEU A 58 6.73 11.52 0.91
CA LEU A 58 7.43 11.41 -0.37
C LEU A 58 7.90 12.78 -0.87
N THR A 59 7.05 13.80 -0.86
CA THR A 59 7.46 15.14 -1.30
C THR A 59 8.53 15.73 -0.40
N SER A 60 8.42 15.53 0.92
CA SER A 60 9.42 15.99 1.89
C SER A 60 10.79 15.33 1.67
N LEU A 61 10.81 14.02 1.41
CA LEU A 61 12.05 13.27 1.20
C LEU A 61 12.70 13.51 -0.16
N LEU A 62 11.91 13.91 -1.17
CA LEU A 62 12.37 14.07 -2.55
C LEU A 62 12.61 15.54 -2.96
N LEU A 63 12.19 16.54 -2.16
CA LEU A 63 12.13 17.96 -2.51
C LEU A 63 13.40 18.50 -3.18
N ASP A 64 14.56 18.15 -2.64
CA ASP A 64 15.87 18.62 -3.13
C ASP A 64 16.64 17.56 -3.93
N ARG A 65 16.01 16.41 -4.22
CA ARG A 65 16.66 15.25 -4.86
C ARG A 65 16.16 14.99 -6.27
N ARG A 66 15.00 15.55 -6.66
CA ARG A 66 14.32 15.27 -7.92
C ARG A 66 13.71 16.54 -8.49
N GLU A 67 13.94 16.83 -9.78
CA GLU A 67 13.46 18.05 -10.42
C GLU A 67 11.93 18.11 -10.61
N GLN A 68 11.28 16.97 -10.84
CA GLN A 68 9.83 16.89 -11.07
C GLN A 68 9.15 16.03 -10.02
N LEU A 69 8.92 16.59 -8.83
CA LEU A 69 8.34 15.91 -7.68
C LEU A 69 7.06 15.14 -7.97
N SER A 70 6.16 15.71 -8.77
CA SER A 70 4.89 15.07 -9.10
C SER A 70 5.07 13.76 -9.88
N LYS A 71 6.07 13.69 -10.76
CA LYS A 71 6.42 12.45 -11.47
C LYS A 71 7.23 11.52 -10.57
N ALA A 72 8.20 12.07 -9.85
CA ALA A 72 9.06 11.29 -8.97
C ALA A 72 8.27 10.57 -7.87
N ARG A 73 7.26 11.21 -7.25
CA ARG A 73 6.44 10.54 -6.23
C ARG A 73 5.55 9.42 -6.79
N GLN A 74 5.03 9.56 -8.01
CA GLN A 74 4.19 8.54 -8.66
C GLN A 74 4.90 7.20 -8.83
N GLU A 75 6.23 7.22 -8.86
CA GLU A 75 7.05 6.03 -8.89
C GLU A 75 6.95 5.19 -7.62
N TYR A 76 6.57 5.78 -6.49
CA TYR A 76 6.55 5.15 -5.17
C TYR A 76 5.13 4.95 -4.62
N GLU A 77 4.16 5.78 -5.01
CA GLU A 77 2.80 5.79 -4.42
C GLU A 77 1.71 5.09 -5.26
N SER A 78 2.03 4.53 -6.44
CA SER A 78 0.99 3.89 -7.26
C SER A 78 0.41 2.64 -6.58
N ASP A 79 -0.89 2.37 -6.73
CA ASP A 79 -1.54 1.15 -6.23
C ASP A 79 -0.73 -0.12 -6.57
N MET A 80 -0.22 -0.22 -7.81
CA MET A 80 0.62 -1.34 -8.23
C MET A 80 1.85 -1.51 -7.33
N VAL A 81 2.57 -0.43 -7.04
CA VAL A 81 3.78 -0.45 -6.19
C VAL A 81 3.40 -0.79 -4.74
N LEU A 82 2.34 -0.18 -4.22
CA LEU A 82 1.82 -0.48 -2.89
C LEU A 82 1.40 -1.93 -2.75
N VAL A 83 0.85 -2.57 -3.78
CA VAL A 83 0.50 -4.00 -3.73
C VAL A 83 1.74 -4.89 -3.89
N THR A 84 2.46 -4.72 -5.00
CA THR A 84 3.46 -5.69 -5.47
C THR A 84 4.79 -5.63 -4.72
N VAL A 85 5.11 -4.48 -4.11
CA VAL A 85 6.34 -4.29 -3.34
C VAL A 85 6.01 -4.24 -1.86
N ILE A 86 5.26 -3.22 -1.44
CA ILE A 86 5.03 -2.93 -0.02
C ILE A 86 4.10 -3.99 0.59
N GLY A 87 2.92 -4.17 0.01
CA GLY A 87 1.91 -5.13 0.46
C GLY A 87 2.45 -6.55 0.51
N LYS A 88 3.21 -6.93 -0.52
CA LYS A 88 3.90 -8.22 -0.61
C LYS A 88 4.93 -8.40 0.50
N HIS A 89 5.80 -7.41 0.72
CA HIS A 89 6.86 -7.48 1.71
C HIS A 89 6.29 -7.69 3.13
N TYR A 90 5.30 -6.89 3.51
CA TYR A 90 4.65 -7.01 4.83
C TYR A 90 3.55 -8.07 4.91
N ARG A 91 3.25 -8.75 3.80
CA ARG A 91 2.17 -9.74 3.69
C ARG A 91 0.81 -9.20 4.17
N ILE A 92 0.45 -7.99 3.74
CA ILE A 92 -0.74 -7.25 4.20
C ILE A 92 -2.03 -8.08 4.16
N ALA A 93 -2.23 -8.88 3.11
CA ALA A 93 -3.43 -9.70 2.95
C ALA A 93 -3.68 -10.67 4.13
N ASP A 94 -2.63 -11.10 4.84
CA ASP A 94 -2.74 -11.99 6.01
C ASP A 94 -3.36 -11.30 7.22
N TYR A 95 -3.31 -9.96 7.26
CA TYR A 95 -3.78 -9.14 8.37
C TYR A 95 -5.16 -8.51 8.11
N MET A 96 -5.61 -8.49 6.85
CA MET A 96 -6.84 -7.82 6.46
C MET A 96 -8.10 -8.52 7.00
N LEU A 97 -9.08 -7.71 7.38
CA LEU A 97 -10.44 -8.14 7.69
C LEU A 97 -11.33 -7.83 6.49
N TYR A 98 -11.84 -8.85 5.82
CA TYR A 98 -12.68 -8.75 4.61
C TYR A 98 -13.68 -9.91 4.56
N ASP A 99 -14.70 -9.83 3.69
CA ASP A 99 -15.61 -10.95 3.44
C ASP A 99 -14.88 -12.04 2.65
N ARG A 100 -14.52 -13.14 3.33
CA ARG A 100 -13.79 -14.27 2.71
C ARG A 100 -14.57 -14.98 1.61
N ASN A 101 -15.88 -14.74 1.48
CA ASN A 101 -16.70 -15.30 0.41
C ASN A 101 -16.75 -14.39 -0.83
N ASP A 102 -16.22 -13.16 -0.76
CA ASP A 102 -16.19 -12.25 -1.91
C ASP A 102 -15.07 -12.65 -2.88
N ARG A 103 -15.47 -13.24 -4.00
CA ARG A 103 -14.55 -13.68 -5.07
C ARG A 103 -13.87 -12.53 -5.83
N ASN A 104 -14.25 -11.28 -5.57
CA ASN A 104 -13.61 -10.12 -6.19
C ASN A 104 -12.41 -9.60 -5.39
N ILE A 105 -12.17 -10.14 -4.20
CA ILE A 105 -11.06 -9.75 -3.32
C ILE A 105 -9.89 -10.69 -3.57
N ALA A 106 -8.93 -10.23 -4.38
CA ALA A 106 -7.71 -10.96 -4.68
C ALA A 106 -6.65 -10.75 -3.58
N THR A 107 -6.23 -11.84 -2.94
CA THR A 107 -5.32 -11.78 -1.77
C THR A 107 -3.88 -12.10 -2.12
N ASP A 108 -3.61 -12.36 -3.40
CA ASP A 108 -2.24 -12.45 -3.90
C ASP A 108 -1.67 -11.06 -4.19
N TYR A 109 -0.43 -11.01 -4.65
CA TYR A 109 0.28 -9.77 -4.96
C TYR A 109 0.63 -9.69 -6.46
N VAL A 110 -0.14 -10.35 -7.32
CA VAL A 110 0.08 -10.42 -8.76
C VAL A 110 -0.76 -9.38 -9.47
N TRP A 111 -0.17 -8.20 -9.67
CA TRP A 111 -0.83 -7.10 -10.36
C TRP A 111 -1.08 -7.43 -11.84
N SER A 112 -2.36 -7.49 -12.22
CA SER A 112 -2.80 -7.82 -13.57
C SER A 112 -3.71 -6.71 -14.10
N PRO A 113 -3.15 -5.68 -14.75
CA PRO A 113 -3.94 -4.59 -15.28
C PRO A 113 -4.97 -5.11 -16.28
N LYS A 114 -6.25 -4.73 -16.13
CA LYS A 114 -7.27 -5.14 -17.10
C LYS A 114 -7.01 -4.46 -18.45
N GLU A 115 -6.99 -5.25 -19.52
CA GLU A 115 -7.05 -4.68 -20.86
C GLU A 115 -8.35 -3.87 -21.01
N PRO A 116 -8.28 -2.67 -21.64
CA PRO A 116 -9.46 -1.85 -21.84
C PRO A 116 -10.51 -2.64 -22.65
N SER A 117 -11.68 -2.85 -22.04
CA SER A 117 -12.81 -3.49 -22.72
C SER A 117 -13.23 -2.62 -23.90
N LYS A 118 -13.34 -3.21 -25.11
CA LYS A 118 -13.81 -2.49 -26.31
C LYS A 118 -15.14 -1.77 -26.00
N GLY A 119 -15.15 -0.43 -26.07
CA GLY A 119 -16.37 0.39 -25.98
C GLY A 119 -16.65 1.08 -24.64
N LYS A 120 -15.82 0.93 -23.60
CA LYS A 120 -15.90 1.79 -22.40
C LYS A 120 -14.82 2.86 -22.43
N SER A 121 -15.11 4.03 -21.84
CA SER A 121 -14.15 5.14 -21.69
C SER A 121 -12.82 4.63 -21.14
N LYS A 122 -11.71 5.28 -21.53
CA LYS A 122 -10.33 4.99 -21.10
C LYS A 122 -10.21 5.01 -19.55
N LYS A 123 -10.70 3.99 -18.85
CA LYS A 123 -10.18 3.65 -17.53
C LYS A 123 -8.71 3.30 -17.72
N SER A 124 -7.88 3.78 -16.80
CA SER A 124 -6.43 3.71 -16.91
C SER A 124 -6.03 2.26 -17.21
N ARG A 125 -5.13 2.07 -18.18
CA ARG A 125 -4.60 0.73 -18.57
C ARG A 125 -3.88 0.02 -17.41
N ASN A 126 -3.76 0.66 -16.26
CA ASN A 126 -3.06 0.17 -15.09
C ASN A 126 -4.02 -0.23 -13.95
N ASP A 127 -5.34 -0.08 -14.09
CA ASP A 127 -6.28 -0.28 -12.98
C ASP A 127 -6.59 -1.77 -12.77
N ASP A 128 -5.91 -2.39 -11.79
CA ASP A 128 -6.31 -3.67 -11.23
C ASP A 128 -7.17 -3.46 -9.99
N ASN A 129 -8.47 -3.29 -10.22
CA ASN A 129 -9.44 -3.12 -9.15
C ASN A 129 -9.50 -4.32 -8.19
N SER A 130 -9.03 -5.50 -8.60
CA SER A 130 -9.13 -6.69 -7.74
C SER A 130 -8.13 -6.66 -6.59
N HIS A 131 -6.98 -6.01 -6.76
CA HIS A 131 -5.94 -5.88 -5.72
C HIS A 131 -5.93 -4.52 -5.01
N LYS A 132 -6.75 -3.56 -5.47
CA LYS A 132 -6.79 -2.20 -4.91
C LYS A 132 -7.03 -2.17 -3.40
N HIS A 133 -7.80 -3.11 -2.86
CA HIS A 133 -8.06 -3.21 -1.41
C HIS A 133 -6.77 -3.43 -0.59
N ILE A 134 -5.74 -4.09 -1.14
CA ILE A 134 -4.44 -4.23 -0.49
C ILE A 134 -3.74 -2.87 -0.41
N ALA A 135 -3.72 -2.09 -1.51
CA ALA A 135 -3.17 -0.73 -1.49
C ALA A 135 -3.91 0.17 -0.49
N THR A 136 -5.25 0.12 -0.49
CA THR A 136 -6.08 0.82 0.49
C THR A 136 -5.73 0.42 1.92
N ALA A 137 -5.48 -0.87 2.19
CA ALA A 137 -5.07 -1.34 3.51
C ALA A 137 -3.66 -0.85 3.91
N VAL A 138 -2.69 -0.84 2.98
CA VAL A 138 -1.35 -0.26 3.22
C VAL A 138 -1.46 1.20 3.63
N GLU A 139 -2.21 2.00 2.88
CA GLU A 139 -2.46 3.41 3.20
C GLU A 139 -3.22 3.55 4.53
N GLY A 140 -4.24 2.72 4.74
CA GLY A 140 -5.03 2.70 5.97
C GLY A 140 -4.20 2.40 7.21
N VAL A 141 -3.24 1.47 7.13
CA VAL A 141 -2.31 1.17 8.22
C VAL A 141 -1.37 2.34 8.46
N LEU A 142 -0.82 2.97 7.41
CA LEU A 142 0.03 4.15 7.57
C LEU A 142 -0.72 5.31 8.26
N GLY A 143 -1.96 5.56 7.85
CA GLY A 143 -2.85 6.50 8.52
C GLY A 143 -3.18 6.08 9.95
N GLY A 144 -3.33 4.78 10.20
CA GLY A 144 -3.57 4.21 11.51
C GLY A 144 -2.42 4.43 12.48
N ILE A 145 -1.19 4.16 12.06
CA ILE A 145 0.04 4.40 12.83
C ILE A 145 0.12 5.87 13.28
N TYR A 146 -0.04 6.81 12.34
CA TYR A 146 -0.05 8.23 12.71
C TYR A 146 -1.20 8.59 13.65
N LYS A 147 -2.37 7.97 13.52
CA LYS A 147 -3.50 8.21 14.43
C LYS A 147 -3.26 7.70 15.84
N GLU A 148 -2.48 6.63 16.00
CA GLU A 148 -2.08 6.12 17.32
C GLU A 148 -1.00 7.01 17.96
N HIS A 149 0.04 7.35 17.20
CA HIS A 149 1.26 7.94 17.78
C HIS A 149 1.33 9.46 17.63
N GLY A 150 0.73 10.02 16.58
CA GLY A 150 0.79 11.45 16.27
C GLY A 150 2.16 11.94 15.79
N ASP A 151 3.04 11.04 15.34
CA ASP A 151 4.42 11.36 14.99
C ASP A 151 4.66 11.34 13.47
N LEU A 152 4.92 12.51 12.88
CA LEU A 152 5.30 12.63 11.47
C LEU A 152 6.72 12.11 11.18
N GLY A 153 7.62 12.13 12.17
CA GLY A 153 8.97 11.58 12.05
C GLY A 153 8.95 10.09 11.77
N GLU A 154 8.12 9.35 12.50
CA GLU A 154 7.90 7.92 12.28
C GLU A 154 7.37 7.63 10.86
N ILE A 155 6.42 8.43 10.37
CA ILE A 155 5.92 8.30 8.99
C ILE A 155 7.02 8.56 7.96
N LEU A 156 7.87 9.56 8.17
CA LEU A 156 9.02 9.82 7.28
C LEU A 156 10.02 8.67 7.29
N GLU A 157 10.24 8.01 8.42
CA GLU A 157 11.13 6.85 8.51
C GLU A 157 10.56 5.63 7.79
N ILE A 158 9.29 5.32 7.98
CA ILE A 158 8.58 4.24 7.27
C ILE A 158 8.69 4.47 5.75
N VAL A 159 8.32 5.66 5.28
CA VAL A 159 8.31 5.97 3.84
C VAL A 159 9.73 5.99 3.25
N ARG A 160 10.74 6.41 4.02
CA ARG A 160 12.14 6.31 3.59
C ARG A 160 12.55 4.85 3.33
N ARG A 161 12.19 3.93 4.23
CA ARG A 161 12.45 2.49 4.03
C ARG A 161 11.72 1.94 2.80
N TRP A 162 10.49 2.40 2.54
CA TRP A 162 9.74 2.02 1.36
C TRP A 162 10.42 2.47 0.07
N ILE A 163 10.96 3.71 0.04
CA ILE A 163 11.75 4.20 -1.10
C ILE A 163 12.93 3.26 -1.36
N ASP A 164 13.72 2.93 -0.32
CA ASP A 164 14.89 2.06 -0.46
C ASP A 164 14.51 0.65 -0.96
N MET A 165 13.40 0.10 -0.48
CA MET A 165 12.86 -1.19 -0.90
C MET A 165 12.44 -1.18 -2.38
N ILE A 166 11.71 -0.13 -2.80
CA ILE A 166 11.23 0.03 -4.17
C ILE A 166 12.41 0.21 -5.14
N ASP A 167 13.40 1.02 -4.77
CA ASP A 167 14.59 1.25 -5.59
C ASP A 167 15.44 -0.03 -5.72
N SER A 168 15.52 -0.83 -4.66
CA SER A 168 16.19 -2.14 -4.67
C SER A 168 15.49 -3.14 -5.60
N GLU A 169 14.18 -3.29 -5.50
CA GLU A 169 13.37 -4.19 -6.35
C GLU A 169 13.49 -3.84 -7.84
N ARG A 170 13.50 -2.54 -8.15
CA ARG A 170 13.69 -2.03 -9.52
C ARG A 170 15.08 -2.33 -10.06
N SER A 171 16.10 -2.15 -9.23
CA SER A 171 17.49 -2.44 -9.60
C SER A 171 17.70 -3.92 -9.90
N ILE A 172 17.13 -4.81 -9.07
CA ILE A 172 17.12 -6.26 -9.31
C ILE A 172 16.37 -6.59 -10.60
N SER A 173 15.17 -6.04 -10.79
CA SER A 173 14.36 -6.28 -11.99
C SER A 173 15.09 -5.86 -13.28
N LYS A 174 15.82 -4.75 -13.25
CA LYS A 174 16.63 -4.27 -14.38
C LYS A 174 17.83 -5.20 -14.64
N ALA A 175 18.52 -5.63 -13.59
CA ALA A 175 19.64 -6.58 -13.69
C ALA A 175 19.21 -7.93 -14.29
N VAL A 176 18.07 -8.47 -13.86
CA VAL A 176 17.52 -9.74 -14.37
C VAL A 176 17.14 -9.64 -15.86
N ARG A 177 16.58 -8.50 -16.29
CA ARG A 177 16.20 -8.27 -17.70
C ARG A 177 17.39 -7.98 -18.60
N HIS A 178 18.48 -7.46 -18.05
CA HIS A 178 19.68 -7.05 -18.79
C HIS A 178 20.96 -7.51 -18.05
N PRO A 179 21.24 -8.81 -18.00
CA PRO A 179 22.39 -9.35 -17.27
C PRO A 179 23.75 -8.85 -17.81
N ASP A 180 23.80 -8.44 -19.08
CA ASP A 180 25.00 -7.96 -19.76
C ASP A 180 25.48 -6.58 -19.24
N LEU A 181 24.60 -5.80 -18.60
CA LEU A 181 24.96 -4.48 -18.03
C LEU A 181 25.75 -4.60 -16.71
N LEU A 182 25.73 -5.76 -16.05
CA LEU A 182 26.51 -6.01 -14.83
C LEU A 182 27.95 -6.44 -15.11
N ARG A 183 28.24 -6.93 -16.32
CA ARG A 183 29.57 -7.46 -16.69
C ARG A 183 30.59 -6.40 -17.09
N ASN A 184 30.14 -5.16 -17.33
CA ASN A 184 31.01 -4.05 -17.78
C ASN A 184 31.29 -3.01 -16.68
N ALA A 185 31.00 -3.34 -15.42
CA ALA A 185 31.20 -2.45 -14.26
C ALA A 185 32.36 -2.90 -13.34
N VAL A 186 33.24 -3.79 -13.82
CA VAL A 186 34.46 -4.24 -13.13
C VAL A 186 35.68 -3.82 -13.93
#